data_AF-A0A937U8X0-F1
#
_entry.id   AF-A0A937U8X0-F1
#
_cell.length_a   1.000
_cell.length_b   1.000
_cell.length_c   1.000
_cell.angle_alpha   90.00
_cell.angle_beta   90.00
_cell.angle_gamma   90.00
#
_symmetry.space_group_name_H-M   'P 1'
#
loop_
_entity.id
_entity.type
_entity.pdbx_description
1 polymer ?
#
loop_
_entity_poly.entity_id
_entity_poly.type
_entity_poly.pdbx_seq_one_letter_code
_entity_poly.pdbx_strand_id
1 'polypeptide(L)'
;MSRSILVLVATLIPVASASGDMVRGIGIDFVTIGNPGNPGDTRTEANPVGGGAVNYTYRIGKYEVTNAQWDAFVSAAGAPTGNPITAYDQDVYWTGMYVPANQVSWYEAAQFCNYLTSGDKSRGAYRFSGDNSNPGDFVGIDRATAQAIYGTVYCLPTEDEWEVTRNHSLEAGQGCIGKNG
;
A
#
# COMPACT_ATOMS: atom_id res chain seq x y z
N MET A 1 13.54 -64.58 10.20
CA MET A 1 12.61 -63.47 10.53
C MET A 1 13.41 -62.18 10.53
N SER A 2 13.46 -61.46 9.42
CA SER A 2 14.13 -60.15 9.34
C SER A 2 13.07 -59.07 9.55
N ARG A 3 13.23 -58.24 10.59
CA ARG A 3 12.31 -57.14 10.92
C ARG A 3 12.76 -55.89 10.16
N SER A 4 12.08 -55.57 9.06
CA SER A 4 12.29 -54.32 8.32
C SER A 4 11.79 -53.14 9.17
N ILE A 5 12.70 -52.26 9.57
CA ILE A 5 12.38 -50.98 10.23
C ILE A 5 12.04 -49.98 9.12
N LEU A 6 10.78 -49.56 9.05
CA LEU A 6 10.35 -48.44 8.21
C LEU A 6 10.80 -47.13 8.88
N VAL A 7 11.73 -46.40 8.26
CA VAL A 7 12.08 -45.04 8.70
C VAL A 7 11.10 -44.08 8.02
N LEU A 8 10.14 -43.57 8.77
CA LEU A 8 9.21 -42.54 8.32
C LEU A 8 9.95 -41.19 8.38
N VAL A 9 10.42 -40.70 7.23
CA VAL A 9 10.97 -39.34 7.13
C VAL A 9 9.79 -38.37 7.11
N ALA A 10 9.49 -37.76 8.26
CA ALA A 10 8.54 -36.67 8.33
C ALA A 10 9.15 -35.43 7.66
N THR A 11 8.73 -35.13 6.43
CA THR A 11 9.01 -33.85 5.81
C THR A 11 8.25 -32.76 6.57
N LEU A 12 8.97 -32.03 7.42
CA LEU A 12 8.45 -30.82 8.05
C LEU A 12 8.21 -29.80 6.92
N ILE A 13 6.96 -29.63 6.51
CA ILE A 13 6.58 -28.52 5.63
C ILE A 13 6.72 -27.27 6.51
N PRO A 14 7.63 -26.33 6.22
CA PRO A 14 7.61 -25.06 6.91
C PRO A 14 6.27 -24.41 6.57
N VAL A 15 5.37 -24.33 7.57
CA VAL A 15 4.22 -23.44 7.48
C VAL A 15 4.83 -22.05 7.45
N ALA A 16 4.83 -21.41 6.28
CA ALA A 16 5.19 -20.00 6.18
C ALA A 16 4.21 -19.23 7.08
N SER A 17 4.69 -18.79 8.25
CA SER A 17 3.97 -17.80 9.03
C SER A 17 3.83 -16.58 8.12
N ALA A 18 2.61 -16.24 7.72
CA ALA A 18 2.32 -14.95 7.11
C ALA A 18 2.52 -13.89 8.19
N SER A 19 3.77 -13.51 8.41
CA SER A 19 4.13 -12.33 9.18
C SER A 19 4.04 -11.17 8.19
N GLY A 20 3.04 -10.32 8.33
CA GLY A 20 3.00 -9.05 7.61
C GLY A 20 4.30 -8.27 7.77
N ASP A 21 4.66 -7.48 6.76
CA ASP A 21 5.83 -6.62 6.82
C ASP A 21 5.58 -5.57 7.91
N MET A 22 6.45 -5.50 8.93
CA MET A 22 6.39 -4.43 9.92
C MET A 22 7.08 -3.17 9.37
N VAL A 23 6.26 -2.21 8.93
CA VAL A 23 6.72 -0.94 8.36
C VAL A 23 6.46 0.17 9.38
N ARG A 24 7.54 0.66 10.00
CA ARG A 24 7.46 1.76 10.99
C ARG A 24 6.47 1.52 12.13
N GLY A 25 6.44 0.30 12.63
CA GLY A 25 5.53 -0.11 13.72
C GLY A 25 4.12 -0.51 13.25
N ILE A 26 3.86 -0.49 11.94
CA ILE A 26 2.56 -0.85 11.35
C ILE A 26 2.73 -2.15 10.56
N GLY A 27 2.01 -3.20 10.94
CA GLY A 27 2.01 -4.47 10.20
C GLY A 27 1.15 -4.36 8.95
N ILE A 28 1.73 -4.59 7.77
CA ILE A 28 1.03 -4.55 6.48
C ILE A 28 1.36 -5.80 5.68
N ASP A 29 0.32 -6.52 5.25
CA ASP A 29 0.46 -7.64 4.33
C ASP A 29 0.56 -7.11 2.90
N PHE A 30 1.69 -7.32 2.24
CA PHE A 30 1.87 -6.97 0.82
C PHE A 30 1.95 -8.21 -0.06
N VAL A 31 1.28 -8.19 -1.19
CA VAL A 31 1.42 -9.18 -2.26
C VAL A 31 2.34 -8.66 -3.36
N THR A 32 3.17 -9.53 -3.94
CA THR A 32 4.07 -9.17 -5.05
C THR A 32 3.35 -9.33 -6.38
N ILE A 33 3.37 -8.27 -7.19
CA ILE A 33 2.88 -8.27 -8.57
C ILE A 33 4.11 -8.40 -9.48
N GLY A 34 4.34 -9.62 -9.98
CA GLY A 34 5.55 -10.02 -10.70
C GLY A 34 5.34 -10.23 -12.20
N ASN A 35 4.52 -9.41 -12.86
CA ASN A 35 4.26 -9.52 -14.31
C ASN A 35 4.67 -8.25 -15.09
N PRO A 36 5.95 -7.84 -15.03
CA PRO A 36 6.43 -6.68 -15.77
C PRO A 36 6.27 -6.90 -17.28
N GLY A 37 5.62 -5.95 -17.95
CA GLY A 37 5.36 -6.01 -19.40
C GLY A 37 4.03 -6.66 -19.79
N ASN A 38 3.09 -6.81 -18.84
CA ASN A 38 1.72 -7.22 -19.17
C ASN A 38 1.10 -6.21 -20.15
N PRO A 39 0.53 -6.64 -21.29
CA PRO A 39 -0.28 -5.75 -22.11
C PRO A 39 -1.46 -5.26 -21.25
N GLY A 40 -1.63 -3.95 -21.17
CA GLY A 40 -2.82 -3.36 -20.55
C GLY A 40 -4.09 -3.79 -21.28
N ASP A 41 -5.25 -3.53 -20.70
CA ASP A 41 -6.54 -3.98 -21.22
C ASP A 41 -6.78 -3.44 -22.63
N THR A 42 -6.64 -4.31 -23.63
CA THR A 42 -6.75 -3.96 -25.04
C THR A 42 -8.19 -4.00 -25.56
N ARG A 43 -9.19 -4.23 -24.69
CA ARG A 43 -10.60 -4.19 -25.11
C ARG A 43 -10.95 -2.77 -25.54
N THR A 44 -11.69 -2.64 -26.64
CA THR A 44 -12.15 -1.34 -27.15
C THR A 44 -13.08 -0.58 -26.19
N GLU A 45 -13.66 -1.27 -25.21
CA GLU A 45 -14.52 -0.71 -24.16
C GLU A 45 -13.75 -0.41 -22.85
N ALA A 46 -12.45 -0.70 -22.80
CA ALA A 46 -11.63 -0.37 -21.64
C ALA A 46 -11.51 1.14 -21.47
N ASN A 47 -11.46 1.60 -20.22
CA ASN A 47 -11.34 3.01 -19.88
C ASN A 47 -10.35 3.19 -18.71
N PRO A 48 -9.11 3.61 -18.98
CA PRO A 48 -8.54 3.89 -20.30
C PRO A 48 -8.22 2.61 -21.11
N VAL A 49 -8.29 2.70 -22.45
CA VAL A 49 -7.78 1.63 -23.32
C VAL A 49 -6.28 1.48 -23.12
N GLY A 50 -5.81 0.27 -22.81
CA GLY A 50 -4.42 0.00 -22.44
C GLY A 50 -4.10 0.16 -20.96
N GLY A 51 -5.12 0.34 -20.11
CA GLY A 51 -4.97 0.40 -18.65
C GLY A 51 -4.37 -0.89 -18.06
N GLY A 52 -3.44 -0.76 -17.13
CA GLY A 52 -2.81 -1.91 -16.46
C GLY A 52 -1.56 -2.47 -17.14
N ALA A 53 -0.88 -1.64 -17.94
CA ALA A 53 0.46 -1.95 -18.41
C ALA A 53 1.52 -1.47 -17.39
N VAL A 54 2.00 -2.37 -16.52
CA VAL A 54 3.09 -2.07 -15.58
C VAL A 54 4.35 -2.84 -16.00
N ASN A 55 5.47 -2.14 -16.16
CA ASN A 55 6.73 -2.70 -16.68
C ASN A 55 7.78 -3.00 -15.59
N TYR A 56 7.41 -2.91 -14.32
CA TYR A 56 8.24 -3.23 -13.17
C TYR A 56 7.49 -4.13 -12.18
N THR A 57 8.24 -4.87 -11.37
CA THR A 57 7.69 -5.61 -10.23
C THR A 57 7.41 -4.64 -9.10
N TYR A 58 6.21 -4.69 -8.52
CA TYR A 58 5.83 -3.90 -7.35
C TYR A 58 5.15 -4.79 -6.32
N ARG A 59 4.97 -4.29 -5.10
CA ARG A 59 4.11 -4.93 -4.11
C ARG A 59 2.92 -4.04 -3.80
N ILE A 60 1.76 -4.61 -3.52
CA ILE A 60 0.56 -3.85 -3.14
C ILE A 60 -0.04 -4.44 -1.86
N GLY A 61 -0.59 -3.58 -1.00
CA GLY A 61 -1.30 -4.02 0.19
C GLY A 61 -2.39 -5.03 -0.16
N LYS A 62 -2.41 -6.18 0.53
CA LYS A 62 -3.40 -7.25 0.33
C LYS A 62 -4.79 -6.82 0.77
N TYR A 63 -4.85 -5.93 1.76
CA TYR A 63 -6.09 -5.42 2.34
C TYR A 63 -6.06 -3.88 2.33
N GLU A 64 -7.23 -3.28 2.50
CA GLU A 64 -7.33 -1.84 2.78
C GLU A 64 -6.66 -1.51 4.11
N VAL A 65 -6.19 -0.27 4.24
CA VAL A 65 -5.65 0.23 5.51
C VAL A 65 -6.79 0.25 6.54
N THR A 66 -6.59 -0.46 7.64
CA THR A 66 -7.55 -0.55 8.74
C THR A 66 -7.47 0.67 9.67
N ASN A 67 -8.54 0.94 10.41
CA ASN A 67 -8.54 1.95 11.48
C ASN A 67 -7.39 1.74 12.48
N ALA A 68 -7.04 0.50 12.82
CA ALA A 68 -5.89 0.20 13.71
C ALA A 68 -4.56 0.70 13.15
N GLN A 69 -4.32 0.47 11.86
CA GLN A 69 -3.08 0.89 11.18
C GLN A 69 -3.06 2.42 11.04
N TRP A 70 -4.21 3.03 10.79
CA TRP A 70 -4.36 4.48 10.78
C TRP A 70 -4.07 5.11 12.15
N ASP A 71 -4.67 4.58 13.21
CA ASP A 71 -4.46 5.04 14.59
C ASP A 71 -2.99 4.91 15.02
N ALA A 72 -2.32 3.82 14.62
CA ALA A 72 -0.89 3.66 14.87
C ALA A 72 -0.05 4.76 14.20
N PHE A 73 -0.41 5.15 12.97
CA PHE A 73 0.22 6.29 12.30
C PHE A 73 -0.07 7.62 13.00
N VAL A 74 -1.33 7.91 13.30
CA VAL A 74 -1.71 9.16 13.98
C VAL A 74 -1.04 9.25 15.35
N SER A 75 -0.94 8.15 16.08
CA SER A 75 -0.24 8.10 17.37
C SER A 75 1.26 8.36 17.25
N ALA A 76 1.90 7.94 16.15
CA ALA A 76 3.34 8.08 15.96
C ALA A 76 3.74 9.43 15.34
N ALA A 77 2.96 9.94 14.39
CA ALA A 77 3.30 11.11 13.58
C ALA A 77 2.39 12.32 13.83
N GLY A 78 1.34 12.18 14.65
CA GLY A 78 0.28 13.17 14.80
C GLY A 78 -0.71 13.15 13.64
N ALA A 79 -1.87 13.80 13.82
CA ALA A 79 -2.92 13.83 12.83
C ALA A 79 -2.41 14.41 11.49
N PRO A 80 -2.73 13.76 10.35
CA PRO A 80 -2.49 14.34 9.04
C PRO A 80 -3.45 15.51 8.80
N THR A 81 -3.19 16.29 7.75
CA THR A 81 -4.02 17.43 7.38
C THR A 81 -4.57 17.27 5.97
N GLY A 82 -5.90 17.23 5.83
CA GLY A 82 -6.57 17.37 4.53
C GLY A 82 -6.79 18.85 4.19
N ASN A 83 -6.07 19.39 3.21
CA ASN A 83 -6.34 20.72 2.66
C ASN A 83 -6.64 20.59 1.16
N PRO A 84 -7.79 21.05 0.64
CA PRO A 84 -8.90 21.77 1.30
C PRO A 84 -9.94 20.88 1.99
N ILE A 85 -10.85 21.51 2.76
CA ILE A 85 -11.97 20.87 3.48
C ILE A 85 -12.86 19.97 2.60
N THR A 86 -12.86 20.17 1.28
CA THR A 86 -13.58 19.32 0.31
C THR A 86 -12.92 17.96 0.08
N ALA A 87 -11.79 17.69 0.73
CA ALA A 87 -11.07 16.45 0.56
C ALA A 87 -11.65 15.27 1.38
N TYR A 88 -12.64 15.52 2.24
CA TYR A 88 -13.32 14.50 3.04
C TYR A 88 -14.55 13.94 2.32
N ASP A 89 -14.62 12.61 2.16
CA ASP A 89 -15.87 11.91 1.87
C ASP A 89 -16.74 11.91 3.14
N GLN A 90 -18.02 12.26 3.00
CA GLN A 90 -18.82 12.81 4.10
C GLN A 90 -19.49 11.78 5.03
N ASP A 91 -19.34 10.47 4.81
CA ASP A 91 -20.09 9.47 5.58
C ASP A 91 -19.22 8.35 6.19
N VAL A 92 -19.11 8.34 7.52
CA VAL A 92 -18.59 7.20 8.32
C VAL A 92 -19.67 6.15 8.38
N TYR A 93 -19.56 5.07 7.61
CA TYR A 93 -20.54 3.98 7.69
C TYR A 93 -20.14 2.88 8.70
N TRP A 94 -18.84 2.74 9.02
CA TRP A 94 -18.32 1.67 9.89
C TRP A 94 -17.17 2.17 10.79
N THR A 95 -17.17 1.77 12.07
CA THR A 95 -16.24 2.28 13.11
C THR A 95 -15.43 1.21 13.84
N GLY A 96 -15.29 0.01 13.26
CA GLY A 96 -14.51 -1.09 13.86
C GLY A 96 -12.99 -0.98 13.67
N MET A 97 -12.20 -1.58 14.56
CA MET A 97 -10.72 -1.55 14.48
C MET A 97 -10.17 -2.17 13.19
N TYR A 98 -10.81 -3.23 12.70
CA TYR A 98 -10.42 -3.97 11.50
C TYR A 98 -11.26 -3.64 10.28
N VAL A 99 -12.03 -2.55 10.33
CA VAL A 99 -12.69 -2.04 9.12
C VAL A 99 -11.76 -1.05 8.41
N PRO A 100 -11.96 -0.85 7.10
CA PRO A 100 -11.20 0.13 6.33
C PRO A 100 -11.33 1.53 6.94
N ALA A 101 -10.21 2.24 7.02
CA ALA A 101 -10.19 3.65 7.38
C ALA A 101 -11.01 4.43 6.34
N ASN A 102 -11.95 5.24 6.82
CA ASN A 102 -12.87 6.01 6.00
C ASN A 102 -12.82 7.49 6.42
N GLN A 103 -13.41 8.37 5.61
CA GLN A 103 -13.23 9.83 5.71
C GLN A 103 -11.75 10.26 5.65
N VAL A 104 -10.94 9.52 4.88
CA VAL A 104 -9.55 9.87 4.64
C VAL A 104 -9.47 10.56 3.29
N SER A 105 -8.96 11.79 3.27
CA SER A 105 -8.67 12.48 2.03
C SER A 105 -7.48 11.89 1.30
N TRP A 106 -7.41 12.12 -0.02
CA TRP A 106 -6.23 11.76 -0.81
C TRP A 106 -4.93 12.32 -0.22
N TYR A 107 -4.96 13.55 0.31
CA TYR A 107 -3.80 14.20 0.92
C TYR A 107 -3.37 13.53 2.23
N GLU A 108 -4.31 13.07 3.05
CA GLU A 108 -4.02 12.35 4.28
C GLU A 108 -3.48 10.95 3.98
N ALA A 109 -4.02 10.28 2.95
CA ALA A 109 -3.49 9.00 2.48
C ALA A 109 -2.07 9.12 1.90
N ALA A 110 -1.78 10.22 1.18
CA ALA A 110 -0.43 10.55 0.71
C ALA A 110 0.55 10.78 1.89
N GLN A 111 0.09 11.45 2.94
CA GLN A 111 0.87 11.64 4.18
C GLN A 111 1.16 10.31 4.90
N PHE A 112 0.20 9.38 4.92
CA PHE A 112 0.42 8.03 5.44
C PHE A 112 1.51 7.28 4.64
N CYS A 113 1.46 7.35 3.30
CA CYS A 113 2.48 6.77 2.43
C CYS A 113 3.88 7.37 2.66
N ASN A 114 3.95 8.69 2.86
CA ASN A 114 5.19 9.36 3.24
C ASN A 114 5.72 8.86 4.58
N TYR A 115 4.85 8.74 5.60
CA TYR A 115 5.24 8.19 6.90
C TYR A 115 5.81 6.78 6.76
N LEU A 116 5.18 5.88 6.01
CA LEU A 116 5.73 4.54 5.77
C LEU A 116 7.12 4.59 5.11
N THR A 117 7.31 5.53 4.17
CA THR A 117 8.57 5.73 3.45
C THR A 117 9.68 6.26 4.36
N SER A 118 9.46 7.39 5.04
CA SER A 118 10.53 8.17 5.69
C SER A 118 10.38 8.29 7.22
N GLY A 119 9.20 8.01 7.76
CA GLY A 119 8.82 8.29 9.15
C GLY A 119 8.32 9.73 9.35
N ASP A 120 8.31 10.50 8.27
CA ASP A 120 7.86 11.88 8.23
C ASP A 120 6.69 11.97 7.25
N LYS A 121 5.53 12.45 7.72
CA LYS A 121 4.31 12.53 6.91
C LYS A 121 4.39 13.56 5.78
N SER A 122 5.35 14.48 5.83
CA SER A 122 5.60 15.50 4.80
C SER A 122 6.67 15.11 3.76
N ARG A 123 7.44 14.02 4.01
CA ARG A 123 8.60 13.63 3.17
C ARG A 123 8.48 12.21 2.67
N GLY A 124 8.64 12.01 1.37
CA GLY A 124 8.54 10.70 0.73
C GLY A 124 8.24 10.88 -0.75
N ALA A 125 7.40 10.02 -1.31
CA ALA A 125 6.92 10.16 -2.68
C ALA A 125 6.12 11.45 -2.93
N TYR A 126 5.45 11.95 -1.90
CA TYR A 126 4.58 13.12 -1.97
C TYR A 126 5.26 14.28 -1.25
N ARG A 127 5.38 15.43 -1.91
CA ARG A 127 6.03 16.61 -1.34
C ARG A 127 4.98 17.55 -0.79
N PHE A 128 5.17 17.95 0.46
CA PHE A 128 4.39 19.00 1.10
C PHE A 128 5.29 20.19 1.48
N SER A 129 4.71 21.38 1.61
CA SER A 129 5.47 22.63 1.81
C SER A 129 6.03 22.81 3.22
N GLY A 130 5.49 22.09 4.19
CA GLY A 130 5.81 22.16 5.61
C GLY A 130 6.66 20.99 6.09
N ASP A 131 6.34 20.49 7.28
CA ASP A 131 7.13 19.49 8.00
C ASP A 131 6.28 18.39 8.65
N ASN A 132 6.94 17.48 9.38
CA ASN A 132 6.27 16.36 10.03
C ASN A 132 5.24 16.79 11.09
N SER A 133 5.28 18.01 11.63
CA SER A 133 4.29 18.49 12.59
C SER A 133 3.12 19.17 11.87
N ASN A 134 3.44 19.99 10.87
CA ASN A 134 2.47 20.66 10.02
C ASN A 134 2.88 20.52 8.54
N PRO A 135 2.32 19.55 7.82
CA PRO A 135 2.74 19.25 6.45
C PRO A 135 2.48 20.40 5.48
N GLY A 136 1.49 21.25 5.74
CA GLY A 136 1.16 22.36 4.84
C GLY A 136 0.58 21.87 3.52
N ASP A 137 0.83 22.62 2.45
CA ASP A 137 0.18 22.40 1.16
C ASP A 137 0.90 21.34 0.34
N PHE A 138 0.13 20.60 -0.45
CA PHE A 138 0.68 19.64 -1.40
C PHE A 138 1.39 20.36 -2.56
N VAL A 139 2.63 19.98 -2.82
CA VAL A 139 3.52 20.62 -3.82
C VAL A 139 3.73 19.74 -5.05
N GLY A 140 3.60 18.42 -4.92
CA GLY A 140 3.68 17.50 -6.05
C GLY A 140 4.22 16.12 -5.69
N ILE A 141 4.37 15.27 -6.71
CA ILE A 141 4.83 13.88 -6.56
C ILE A 141 6.25 13.77 -7.13
N ASP A 142 7.16 13.12 -6.39
CA ASP A 142 8.50 12.77 -6.85
C ASP A 142 8.94 11.42 -6.27
N ARG A 143 8.49 10.33 -6.92
CA ARG A 143 8.80 8.96 -6.50
C ARG A 143 10.27 8.59 -6.75
N ALA A 144 10.87 9.10 -7.84
CA ALA A 144 12.23 8.75 -8.24
C ALA A 144 13.26 9.26 -7.23
N THR A 145 13.14 10.54 -6.84
CA THR A 145 14.01 11.11 -5.80
C THR A 145 13.80 10.44 -4.45
N ALA A 146 12.54 10.14 -4.09
CA ALA A 146 12.25 9.41 -2.86
C ALA A 146 12.89 8.03 -2.83
N GLN A 147 12.87 7.30 -3.97
CA GLN A 147 13.48 5.97 -4.08
C GLN A 147 15.00 6.05 -3.95
N ALA A 148 15.63 7.07 -4.56
CA ALA A 148 17.07 7.30 -4.42
C ALA A 148 17.50 7.61 -2.97
N ILE A 149 16.64 8.25 -2.17
CA ILE A 149 16.95 8.65 -0.79
C ILE A 149 16.64 7.54 0.21
N TYR A 150 15.45 6.92 0.10
CA TYR A 150 14.91 6.01 1.12
C TYR A 150 15.00 4.53 0.71
N GLY A 151 15.36 4.24 -0.54
CA GLY A 151 15.32 2.90 -1.09
C GLY A 151 13.87 2.49 -1.36
N THR A 152 13.22 1.86 -0.40
CA THR A 152 11.80 1.47 -0.53
C THR A 152 10.90 2.69 -0.40
N VAL A 153 9.99 2.88 -1.36
CA VAL A 153 8.97 3.94 -1.33
C VAL A 153 7.58 3.32 -1.31
N TYR A 154 6.73 3.88 -0.46
CA TYR A 154 5.31 3.56 -0.37
C TYR A 154 4.51 4.69 -1.02
N CYS A 155 3.54 4.34 -1.87
CA CYS A 155 2.69 5.29 -2.56
C CYS A 155 1.30 4.73 -2.80
N LEU A 156 0.32 5.60 -3.03
CA LEU A 156 -0.96 5.17 -3.57
C LEU A 156 -0.75 4.56 -4.97
N PRO A 157 -1.41 3.43 -5.29
CA PRO A 157 -1.32 2.80 -6.58
C PRO A 157 -1.84 3.76 -7.65
N THR A 158 -1.19 3.72 -8.81
CA THR A 158 -1.70 4.33 -10.03
C THR A 158 -2.95 3.60 -10.52
N GLU A 159 -3.72 4.23 -11.39
CA GLU A 159 -4.88 3.61 -12.03
C GLU A 159 -4.47 2.33 -12.79
N ASP A 160 -3.32 2.34 -13.47
CA ASP A 160 -2.75 1.15 -14.13
C ASP A 160 -2.42 0.04 -13.13
N GLU A 161 -1.72 0.35 -12.04
CA GLU A 161 -1.40 -0.65 -11.00
C GLU A 161 -2.67 -1.23 -10.35
N TRP A 162 -3.75 -0.45 -10.29
CA TRP A 162 -5.05 -0.87 -9.78
C TRP A 162 -5.80 -1.76 -10.78
N GLU A 163 -5.81 -1.39 -12.06
CA GLU A 163 -6.44 -2.15 -13.15
C GLU A 163 -5.85 -3.56 -13.30
N VAL A 164 -4.53 -3.73 -13.13
CA VAL A 164 -3.88 -5.06 -13.09
C VAL A 164 -4.47 -5.91 -11.99
N THR A 165 -4.63 -5.37 -10.78
CA THR A 165 -5.15 -6.15 -9.64
C THR A 165 -6.63 -6.50 -9.81
N ARG A 166 -7.44 -5.57 -10.35
CA ARG A 166 -8.87 -5.78 -10.62
C ARG A 166 -9.11 -6.85 -11.68
N ASN A 167 -8.36 -6.82 -12.79
CA ASN A 167 -8.58 -7.73 -13.92
C ASN A 167 -8.05 -9.16 -13.65
N HIS A 168 -7.09 -9.31 -12.72
CA HIS A 168 -6.53 -10.61 -12.31
C HIS A 168 -7.16 -11.19 -11.03
N SER A 169 -8.30 -10.65 -10.56
CA SER A 169 -9.02 -11.14 -9.36
C SER A 169 -8.14 -11.19 -8.09
N LEU A 170 -7.25 -10.22 -7.93
CA LEU A 170 -6.53 -10.00 -6.68
C LEU A 170 -7.33 -8.98 -5.89
N GLU A 171 -7.86 -9.38 -4.72
CA GLU A 171 -8.72 -8.57 -3.85
C GLU A 171 -7.98 -7.34 -3.28
N ALA A 172 -7.71 -6.32 -4.10
CA ALA A 172 -7.19 -5.03 -3.65
C ALA A 172 -8.38 -4.09 -3.44
N GLY A 173 -8.61 -3.68 -2.19
CA GLY A 173 -9.66 -2.71 -1.87
C GLY A 173 -9.27 -1.26 -2.19
N GLN A 174 -10.24 -0.36 -2.09
CA GLN A 174 -10.08 1.07 -2.33
C GLN A 174 -9.25 1.69 -1.19
N GLY A 175 -7.96 1.87 -1.42
CA GLY A 175 -7.02 2.45 -0.43
C GLY A 175 -5.72 1.68 -0.23
N CYS A 176 -5.43 0.68 -1.07
CA CYS A 176 -4.17 -0.06 -0.96
C CYS A 176 -2.95 0.84 -1.20
N ILE A 177 -1.80 0.43 -0.67
CA ILE A 177 -0.50 1.12 -0.82
C ILE A 177 0.39 0.25 -1.69
N GLY A 178 0.89 0.84 -2.77
CA GLY A 178 1.95 0.29 -3.61
C GLY A 178 3.32 0.52 -3.00
N LYS A 179 4.23 -0.44 -3.21
CA LYS A 179 5.63 -0.42 -2.80
C LYS A 179 6.50 -0.65 -4.03
N ASN A 180 7.38 0.31 -4.30
CA ASN A 180 8.37 0.21 -5.38
C ASN A 180 9.77 0.01 -4.77
N GLY A 181 10.48 -0.99 -5.29
CA GLY A 181 11.83 -1.39 -4.88
C GLY A 181 12.86 -1.02 -5.93
#